data_AF-A0A3N9UYM5-F1
#
_entry.id   AF-A0A3N9UYM5-F1
#
_cell.length_a   1.000
_cell.length_b   1.000
_cell.length_c   1.000
_cell.angle_alpha   90.00
_cell.angle_beta   90.00
_cell.angle_gamma   90.00
#
_symmetry.space_group_name_H-M   'P 1'
#
loop_
_entity.id
_entity.type
_entity.pdbx_description
1 polymer ?
#
loop_
_entity_poly.entity_id
_entity_poly.type
_entity_poly.pdbx_seq_one_letter_code
_entity_poly.pdbx_strand_id
1 'polypeptide(L)'
;MPRVFVKTIFRSIRFKCQRCGTCCHHKRPPEFDSLVPMERLREFWEKSNLIYQTNEDIENICSSTGRQSADFVDTLFEYDGKCVHVDDCKEKIILDFPVMKSKEDTTCVFYENGCQIYADRPRACQLFPFRVEEEETPEGDIILKIGYNPTCPGIGKGKKVNAKALEKLVVEQFRDRSEAVAAEIGELAREGKIGKDAKIFRTMPGKKQ
;
A
#
# COMPACT_ATOMS: atom_id res chain seq x y z
N MET A 1 11.65 -18.12 10.63
CA MET A 1 10.68 -17.15 10.09
C MET A 1 10.79 -15.90 10.93
N PRO A 2 10.89 -14.71 10.30
CA PRO A 2 10.91 -13.45 11.02
C PRO A 2 9.57 -13.26 11.76
N ARG A 3 9.63 -12.73 12.99
CA ARG A 3 8.44 -12.39 13.75
C ARG A 3 7.96 -11.00 13.36
N VAL A 4 6.65 -10.80 13.36
CA VAL A 4 6.04 -9.50 13.05
C VAL A 4 5.41 -8.95 14.33
N PHE A 5 5.85 -7.76 14.72
CA PHE A 5 5.34 -7.03 15.87
C PHE A 5 4.59 -5.79 15.40
N VAL A 6 3.43 -5.50 15.98
CA VAL A 6 2.67 -4.30 15.68
C VAL A 6 2.59 -3.45 16.93
N LYS A 7 2.86 -2.14 16.79
CA LYS A 7 2.75 -1.20 17.91
C LYS A 7 2.22 0.16 17.46
N THR A 8 1.29 0.72 18.23
CA THR A 8 0.90 2.12 18.09
C THR A 8 1.91 3.04 18.77
N ILE A 9 2.39 4.08 18.08
CA ILE A 9 3.34 5.05 18.65
C ILE A 9 2.67 6.24 19.35
N PHE A 10 1.35 6.18 19.54
CA PHE A 10 0.55 7.18 20.23
C PHE A 10 -0.20 6.56 21.42
N ARG A 11 -0.39 7.32 22.51
CA ARG A 11 -1.06 6.82 23.73
C ARG A 11 -2.57 6.69 23.58
N SER A 12 -3.22 7.75 23.11
CA SER A 12 -4.67 7.81 22.94
C SER A 12 -5.00 8.92 21.96
N ILE A 13 -5.85 8.62 20.99
CA ILE A 13 -6.27 9.59 19.99
C ILE A 13 -7.76 9.44 19.69
N ARG A 14 -8.42 10.56 19.42
CA ARG A 14 -9.80 10.59 18.92
C ARG A 14 -9.77 10.80 17.42
N PHE A 15 -10.64 10.10 16.70
CA PHE A 15 -10.80 10.28 15.26
C PHE A 15 -12.25 10.17 14.81
N LYS A 16 -12.63 11.04 13.88
CA LYS A 16 -13.84 10.92 13.05
C LYS A 16 -13.53 11.43 11.66
N CYS A 17 -13.69 10.59 10.65
CA CYS A 17 -13.58 11.03 9.26
C CYS A 17 -14.57 12.19 9.00
N GLN A 18 -14.08 13.26 8.38
CA GLN A 18 -14.87 14.46 8.07
C GLN A 18 -15.41 14.45 6.64
N ARG A 19 -15.19 13.36 5.88
CA ARG A 19 -15.50 13.26 4.44
C ARG A 19 -14.94 14.42 3.59
N CYS A 20 -13.81 14.98 4.02
CA CYS A 20 -13.15 16.13 3.37
C CYS A 20 -12.34 15.78 2.12
N GLY A 21 -12.18 14.51 1.77
CA GLY A 21 -11.41 14.09 0.59
C GLY A 21 -9.88 14.12 0.73
N THR A 22 -9.31 14.54 1.87
CA THR A 22 -7.85 14.64 2.04
C THR A 22 -7.10 13.32 1.78
N CYS A 23 -7.72 12.17 2.09
CA CYS A 23 -7.12 10.85 1.79
C CYS A 23 -7.19 10.45 0.31
N CYS A 24 -8.01 11.13 -0.48
CA CYS A 24 -8.23 10.85 -1.90
C CYS A 24 -7.30 11.66 -2.82
N HIS A 25 -6.27 12.33 -2.29
CA HIS A 25 -5.30 13.09 -3.07
C HIS A 25 -3.94 12.38 -2.99
N HIS A 26 -3.55 11.71 -4.07
CA HIS A 26 -2.33 10.93 -4.10
C HIS A 26 -1.14 11.79 -4.52
N LYS A 27 -0.05 11.66 -3.78
CA LYS A 27 1.21 12.36 -3.95
C LYS A 27 2.18 11.38 -4.57
N ARG A 28 2.59 11.72 -5.80
CA ARG A 28 3.50 10.95 -6.61
C ARG A 28 4.79 11.78 -6.80
N PRO A 29 5.80 11.59 -5.94
CA PRO A 29 7.03 12.39 -6.00
C PRO A 29 7.78 12.17 -7.33
N PRO A 30 7.92 13.19 -8.19
CA PRO A 30 8.52 13.04 -9.52
C PRO A 30 10.02 12.72 -9.50
N GLU A 31 10.70 12.92 -8.38
CA GLU A 31 12.13 12.63 -8.21
C GLU A 31 12.48 11.13 -8.12
N PHE A 32 11.47 10.25 -8.14
CA PHE A 32 11.68 8.80 -8.16
C PHE A 32 11.52 8.26 -9.59
N ASP A 33 12.44 7.38 -9.96
CA ASP A 33 12.35 6.59 -11.18
C ASP A 33 11.26 5.52 -11.07
N SER A 34 10.94 4.86 -12.20
CA SER A 34 9.93 3.81 -12.23
C SER A 34 10.27 2.64 -11.31
N LEU A 35 11.56 2.37 -11.13
CA LEU A 35 12.08 1.39 -10.18
C LEU A 35 12.79 2.11 -9.03
N VAL A 36 12.22 1.99 -7.84
CA VAL A 36 12.74 2.53 -6.59
C VAL A 36 13.56 1.43 -5.90
N PRO A 37 14.86 1.64 -5.69
CA PRO A 37 15.69 0.65 -5.02
C PRO A 37 15.39 0.65 -3.51
N MET A 38 15.57 -0.50 -2.85
CA MET A 38 15.13 -0.71 -1.46
C MET A 38 15.76 0.27 -0.46
N GLU A 39 17.00 0.72 -0.71
CA GLU A 39 17.69 1.72 0.12
C GLU A 39 17.00 3.10 0.13
N ARG A 40 16.17 3.40 -0.87
CA ARG A 40 15.38 4.64 -0.95
C ARG A 40 13.94 4.47 -0.50
N LEU A 41 13.54 3.28 -0.04
CA LEU A 41 12.14 2.97 0.27
C LEU A 41 11.57 3.86 1.39
N ARG A 42 12.38 4.17 2.41
CA ARG A 42 11.99 5.09 3.48
C ARG A 42 11.68 6.50 2.94
N GLU A 43 12.59 7.05 2.14
CA GLU A 43 12.41 8.35 1.49
C GLU A 43 11.13 8.36 0.62
N PHE A 44 10.91 7.28 -0.13
CA PHE A 44 9.73 7.10 -0.97
C PHE A 44 8.43 7.10 -0.16
N TRP A 45 8.37 6.38 0.95
CA TRP A 45 7.19 6.34 1.83
C TRP A 45 6.93 7.67 2.54
N GLU A 46 7.97 8.42 2.91
CA GLU A 46 7.81 9.74 3.52
C GLU A 46 7.26 10.77 2.52
N LYS A 47 7.62 10.62 1.24
CA LYS A 47 7.28 11.59 0.19
C LYS A 47 6.04 11.23 -0.62
N SER A 48 5.58 9.98 -0.59
CA SER A 48 4.36 9.52 -1.27
C SER A 48 3.22 9.25 -0.29
N ASN A 49 1.99 9.13 -0.78
CA ASN A 49 0.85 8.59 -0.02
C ASN A 49 -0.01 7.70 -0.93
N LEU A 50 0.67 6.84 -1.69
CA LEU A 50 -0.01 5.85 -2.52
C LEU A 50 -0.84 4.90 -1.65
N ILE A 51 -2.04 4.60 -2.12
CA ILE A 51 -2.97 3.70 -1.42
C ILE A 51 -2.82 2.31 -1.99
N TYR A 52 -2.10 1.45 -1.29
CA TYR A 52 -1.96 0.04 -1.66
C TYR A 52 -3.28 -0.71 -1.55
N GLN A 53 -3.52 -1.60 -2.50
CA GLN A 53 -4.68 -2.48 -2.55
C GLN A 53 -4.20 -3.93 -2.39
N THR A 54 -4.93 -4.75 -1.63
CA THR A 54 -4.75 -6.21 -1.65
C THR A 54 -5.62 -6.83 -2.75
N ASN A 55 -5.40 -8.09 -3.11
CA ASN A 55 -6.27 -8.79 -4.07
C ASN A 55 -7.72 -8.82 -3.57
N GLU A 56 -7.93 -9.05 -2.28
CA GLU A 56 -9.27 -9.02 -1.66
C GLU A 56 -9.91 -7.62 -1.72
N ASP A 57 -9.13 -6.55 -1.51
CA ASP A 57 -9.63 -5.18 -1.67
C ASP A 57 -10.13 -4.95 -3.12
N ILE A 58 -9.37 -5.44 -4.11
CA ILE A 58 -9.71 -5.29 -5.52
C ILE A 58 -10.97 -6.08 -5.86
N GLU A 59 -11.07 -7.33 -5.42
CA GLU A 59 -12.25 -8.17 -5.61
C GLU A 59 -13.51 -7.55 -4.98
N ASN A 60 -13.39 -7.03 -3.76
CA ASN A 60 -14.49 -6.36 -3.07
C ASN A 60 -14.98 -5.11 -3.80
N ILE A 61 -14.06 -4.30 -4.34
CA ILE A 61 -14.42 -3.11 -5.14
C ILE A 61 -15.09 -3.54 -6.45
N CYS A 62 -14.55 -4.54 -7.16
CA CYS A 62 -15.17 -5.07 -8.38
C CYS A 62 -16.60 -5.55 -8.10
N SER A 63 -16.79 -6.34 -7.04
CA SER A 63 -18.09 -6.90 -6.63
C SER A 63 -19.11 -5.82 -6.25
N SER A 64 -18.71 -4.83 -5.45
CA SER A 64 -19.60 -3.78 -4.96
C SER A 64 -19.92 -2.70 -6.00
N THR A 65 -19.01 -2.42 -6.93
CA THR A 65 -19.15 -1.31 -7.88
C THR A 65 -19.47 -1.75 -9.31
N GLY A 66 -19.27 -3.03 -9.66
CA GLY A 66 -19.36 -3.54 -11.01
C GLY A 66 -18.26 -3.07 -11.96
N ARG A 67 -17.23 -2.37 -11.45
CA ARG A 67 -16.08 -1.91 -12.24
C ARG A 67 -15.07 -3.04 -12.46
N GLN A 68 -14.27 -2.91 -13.51
CA GLN A 68 -13.13 -3.79 -13.74
C GLN A 68 -11.90 -3.27 -12.97
N SER A 69 -10.99 -4.16 -12.59
CA SER A 69 -9.76 -3.78 -11.87
C SER A 69 -8.95 -2.71 -12.62
N ALA A 70 -8.86 -2.79 -13.95
CA ALA A 70 -8.17 -1.80 -14.80
C ALA A 70 -8.69 -0.35 -14.66
N ASP A 71 -9.93 -0.18 -14.18
CA ASP A 71 -10.54 1.14 -13.99
C ASP A 71 -10.00 1.87 -12.75
N PHE A 72 -9.47 1.13 -11.77
CA PHE A 72 -9.10 1.69 -10.46
C PHE A 72 -7.82 1.13 -9.84
N VAL A 73 -7.23 0.11 -10.42
CA VAL A 73 -5.90 -0.40 -10.09
C VAL A 73 -4.88 0.30 -10.98
N ASP A 74 -3.75 0.62 -10.38
CA ASP A 74 -2.62 1.26 -11.02
C ASP A 74 -1.33 0.59 -10.55
N THR A 75 -0.50 0.26 -11.51
CA THR A 75 0.74 -0.54 -11.42
C THR A 75 1.73 0.01 -12.43
N LEU A 76 2.98 -0.45 -12.44
CA LEU A 76 3.94 -0.12 -13.49
C LEU A 76 3.74 -1.02 -14.72
N PHE A 77 3.43 -2.30 -14.51
CA PHE A 77 3.10 -3.28 -15.54
C PHE A 77 1.59 -3.45 -15.67
N GLU A 78 1.11 -4.04 -16.77
CA GLU A 78 -0.32 -4.38 -16.89
C GLU A 78 -0.72 -5.33 -15.76
N TYR A 79 -1.76 -4.96 -15.00
CA TYR A 79 -2.15 -5.72 -13.82
C TYR A 79 -2.91 -6.99 -14.20
N ASP A 80 -2.30 -8.14 -13.95
CA ASP A 80 -2.83 -9.49 -14.22
C ASP A 80 -3.19 -10.27 -12.95
N GLY A 81 -3.24 -9.58 -11.80
CA GLY A 81 -3.43 -10.19 -10.48
C GLY A 81 -2.13 -10.52 -9.74
N LYS A 82 -0.96 -10.37 -10.40
CA LYS A 82 0.36 -10.57 -9.79
C LYS A 82 0.98 -9.25 -9.37
N CYS A 83 1.99 -9.35 -8.52
CA CYS A 83 2.68 -8.20 -7.97
C CYS A 83 4.22 -8.36 -7.94
N VAL A 84 4.73 -9.49 -8.43
CA VAL A 84 6.16 -9.79 -8.54
C VAL A 84 6.51 -10.06 -9.99
N HIS A 85 7.42 -9.25 -10.51
CA HIS A 85 8.01 -9.43 -11.84
C HIS A 85 9.50 -9.69 -11.70
N VAL A 86 10.07 -10.33 -12.71
CA VAL A 86 11.52 -10.50 -12.81
C VAL A 86 11.95 -10.00 -14.18
N ASP A 87 13.03 -9.23 -14.23
CA ASP A 87 13.55 -8.76 -15.51
C ASP A 87 14.15 -9.90 -16.35
N ASP A 88 14.34 -9.65 -17.64
CA ASP A 88 14.82 -10.67 -18.58
C ASP A 88 16.20 -11.23 -18.20
N CYS A 89 17.02 -10.41 -17.54
CA CYS A 89 18.34 -10.80 -17.04
C CYS A 89 18.28 -11.64 -15.75
N LYS A 90 17.11 -11.77 -15.12
CA LYS A 90 16.91 -12.45 -13.83
C LYS A 90 17.66 -11.82 -12.65
N GLU A 91 18.05 -10.56 -12.81
CA GLU A 91 18.86 -9.80 -11.84
C GLU A 91 18.00 -8.89 -10.96
N LYS A 92 16.75 -8.62 -11.35
CA LYS A 92 15.86 -7.72 -10.61
C LYS A 92 14.54 -8.41 -10.29
N ILE A 93 14.23 -8.51 -9.01
CA ILE A 93 12.89 -8.83 -8.51
C ILE A 93 12.16 -7.52 -8.33
N ILE A 94 11.11 -7.28 -9.10
CA ILE A 94 10.35 -6.03 -9.11
C ILE A 94 9.02 -6.27 -8.43
N LEU A 95 8.85 -5.65 -7.26
CA LEU A 95 7.62 -5.66 -6.50
C LEU A 95 6.72 -4.53 -7.01
N ASP A 96 5.75 -4.87 -7.86
CA ASP A 96 4.77 -3.95 -8.45
C ASP A 96 3.43 -4.06 -7.73
N PHE A 97 3.33 -3.44 -6.55
CA PHE A 97 2.12 -3.56 -5.75
C PHE A 97 0.99 -2.70 -6.35
N PRO A 98 -0.22 -3.26 -6.50
CA PRO A 98 -1.34 -2.49 -7.00
C PRO A 98 -1.68 -1.35 -6.04
N VAL A 99 -1.80 -0.15 -6.59
CA VAL A 99 -2.25 1.04 -5.86
C VAL A 99 -3.53 1.58 -6.45
N MET A 100 -4.22 2.43 -5.68
CA MET A 100 -5.40 3.13 -6.17
C MET A 100 -5.02 4.10 -7.29
N LYS A 101 -5.70 3.97 -8.43
CA LYS A 101 -5.52 4.84 -9.59
C LYS A 101 -5.88 6.27 -9.27
N SER A 102 -5.15 7.19 -9.90
CA SER A 102 -5.40 8.62 -9.79
C SER A 102 -5.88 9.17 -11.13
N LYS A 103 -6.76 10.17 -11.08
CA LYS A 103 -7.05 11.07 -12.20
C LYS A 103 -5.83 11.96 -12.47
N GLU A 104 -5.89 12.73 -13.54
CA GLU A 104 -4.80 13.63 -13.95
C GLU A 104 -4.50 14.72 -12.91
N ASP A 105 -5.52 15.16 -12.18
CA ASP A 105 -5.42 16.13 -11.09
C ASP A 105 -4.91 15.54 -9.77
N THR A 106 -4.41 14.30 -9.80
CA THR A 106 -3.91 13.51 -8.66
C THR A 106 -4.98 13.05 -7.65
N THR A 107 -6.26 13.32 -7.90
CA THR A 107 -7.34 12.78 -7.08
C THR A 107 -7.61 11.31 -7.40
N CYS A 108 -8.12 10.55 -6.42
CA CYS A 108 -8.55 9.17 -6.60
C CYS A 108 -9.68 9.08 -7.63
N VAL A 109 -9.69 8.02 -8.45
CA VAL A 109 -10.74 7.77 -9.46
C VAL A 109 -12.16 7.62 -8.89
N PHE A 110 -12.29 7.38 -7.58
CA PHE A 110 -13.57 7.33 -6.86
C PHE A 110 -13.92 8.62 -6.12
N TYR A 111 -13.16 9.71 -6.31
CA TYR A 111 -13.44 10.98 -5.67
C TYR A 111 -14.30 11.87 -6.56
N GLU A 112 -15.53 12.16 -6.10
CA GLU A 112 -16.46 13.12 -6.71
C GLU A 112 -17.11 13.94 -5.58
N ASN A 113 -16.45 15.03 -5.17
CA ASN A 113 -16.83 15.82 -3.98
C ASN A 113 -17.02 14.97 -2.70
N GLY A 114 -16.32 13.85 -2.63
CA GLY A 114 -16.50 12.80 -1.64
C GLY A 114 -16.08 11.43 -2.19
N CYS A 115 -15.70 10.52 -1.32
CA CYS A 115 -15.36 9.15 -1.71
C CYS A 115 -16.65 8.38 -2.05
N GLN A 116 -16.81 7.98 -3.30
CA GLN A 116 -18.00 7.27 -3.79
C GLN A 116 -18.07 5.82 -3.28
N ILE A 117 -16.93 5.21 -2.95
CA ILE A 117 -16.84 3.86 -2.38
C ILE A 117 -16.62 3.89 -0.85
N TYR A 118 -17.16 4.89 -0.15
CA TYR A 118 -16.80 5.11 1.27
C TYR A 118 -17.06 3.89 2.18
N ALA A 119 -18.13 3.13 1.90
CA ALA A 119 -18.49 1.92 2.63
C ALA A 119 -17.54 0.75 2.29
N ASP A 120 -17.16 0.65 1.04
CA ASP A 120 -16.36 -0.44 0.45
C ASP A 120 -14.88 -0.08 0.33
N ARG A 121 -14.40 0.88 1.15
CA ARG A 121 -13.03 1.38 1.06
C ARG A 121 -12.02 0.25 1.31
N PRO A 122 -10.92 0.21 0.55
CA PRO A 122 -9.86 -0.77 0.80
C PRO A 122 -9.22 -0.58 2.18
N ARG A 123 -8.58 -1.62 2.72
CA ARG A 123 -7.95 -1.59 4.05
C ARG A 123 -7.05 -0.37 4.26
N ALA A 124 -6.20 -0.04 3.29
CA ALA A 124 -5.36 1.18 3.33
C ALA A 124 -6.17 2.48 3.52
N CYS A 125 -7.30 2.61 2.84
CA CYS A 125 -8.19 3.77 2.95
C CYS A 125 -8.94 3.81 4.28
N GLN A 126 -9.22 2.65 4.88
CA GLN A 126 -9.82 2.56 6.22
C GLN A 126 -8.80 2.95 7.31
N LEU A 127 -7.51 2.64 7.08
CA LEU A 127 -6.42 3.03 7.98
C LEU A 127 -6.20 4.54 8.02
N PHE A 128 -6.48 5.30 6.96
CA PHE A 128 -6.27 6.76 6.99
C PHE A 128 -7.08 7.42 8.13
N PRO A 129 -6.48 8.31 8.95
CA PRO A 129 -5.18 8.98 8.80
C PRO A 129 -4.00 8.29 9.47
N PHE A 130 -4.15 7.05 9.94
CA PHE A 130 -3.07 6.27 10.52
C PHE A 130 -2.11 5.79 9.42
N ARG A 131 -0.82 5.84 9.70
CA ARG A 131 0.26 5.45 8.79
C ARG A 131 1.08 4.36 9.43
N VAL A 132 1.55 3.41 8.63
CA VAL A 132 2.40 2.31 9.09
C VAL A 132 3.79 2.53 8.55
N GLU A 133 4.77 2.57 9.45
CA GLU A 133 6.19 2.51 9.12
C GLU A 133 6.68 1.09 9.41
N GLU A 134 7.37 0.49 8.45
CA GLU A 134 7.96 -0.85 8.59
C GLU A 134 9.44 -0.70 8.92
N GLU A 135 9.89 -1.36 10.00
CA GLU A 135 11.28 -1.37 10.44
C GLU A 135 11.74 -2.80 10.65
N GLU A 136 12.83 -3.19 9.99
CA GLU A 136 13.49 -4.48 10.21
C GLU A 136 14.49 -4.36 11.38
N THR A 137 14.49 -5.34 12.27
CA THR A 137 15.46 -5.42 13.37
C THR A 137 16.75 -6.10 12.92
N PRO A 138 17.87 -5.94 13.64
CA PRO A 138 19.11 -6.67 13.34
C PRO A 138 18.96 -8.20 13.33
N GLU A 139 17.97 -8.73 14.05
CA GLU A 139 17.63 -10.16 14.10
C GLU A 139 16.74 -10.61 12.93
N GLY A 140 16.35 -9.69 12.05
CA GLY A 140 15.46 -9.92 10.91
C GLY A 140 13.97 -9.88 11.23
N ASP A 141 13.57 -9.52 12.46
CA ASP A 141 12.16 -9.35 12.81
C ASP A 141 11.60 -8.04 12.22
N ILE A 142 10.29 -7.94 12.04
CA ILE A 142 9.63 -6.76 11.45
C ILE A 142 8.77 -6.07 12.51
N ILE A 143 8.94 -4.76 12.65
CA ILE A 143 8.14 -3.90 13.52
C ILE A 143 7.28 -2.97 12.65
N LEU A 144 5.97 -3.11 12.76
CA LEU A 144 4.96 -2.24 12.14
C LEU A 144 4.56 -1.15 13.13
N LYS A 145 5.08 0.06 12.94
CA LYS A 145 4.82 1.23 13.79
C LYS A 145 3.64 2.02 13.25
N ILE A 146 2.56 2.07 14.02
CA ILE A 146 1.33 2.79 13.64
C ILE A 146 1.37 4.21 14.22
N GLY A 147 1.62 5.19 13.34
CA GLY A 147 1.50 6.62 13.58
C GLY A 147 0.21 7.21 13.02
N TYR A 148 0.15 8.54 12.89
CA TYR A 148 -0.97 9.24 12.26
C TYR A 148 -0.52 10.53 11.57
N ASN A 149 -1.29 10.98 10.58
CA ASN A 149 -1.10 12.29 9.96
C ASN A 149 -1.72 13.39 10.84
N PRO A 150 -0.92 14.26 11.49
CA PRO A 150 -1.44 15.29 12.39
C PRO A 150 -2.22 16.38 11.67
N THR A 151 -2.05 16.56 10.35
CA THR A 151 -2.76 17.58 9.58
C THR A 151 -4.17 17.13 9.15
N CYS A 152 -4.56 15.89 9.44
CA CYS A 152 -5.89 15.42 9.11
C CYS A 152 -6.96 16.14 9.96
N PRO A 153 -7.99 16.77 9.34
CA PRO A 153 -9.01 17.53 10.07
C PRO A 153 -9.95 16.69 10.92
N GLY A 154 -9.83 15.35 10.86
CA GLY A 154 -10.58 14.41 11.69
C GLY A 154 -9.88 14.04 12.99
N ILE A 155 -8.59 14.34 13.14
CA ILE A 155 -7.82 14.08 14.37
C ILE A 155 -8.36 14.96 15.51
N GLY A 156 -8.45 14.38 16.70
CA GLY A 156 -9.01 15.05 17.89
C GLY A 156 -10.54 15.04 17.96
N LYS A 157 -11.23 14.67 16.88
CA LYS A 157 -12.70 14.64 16.81
C LYS A 157 -13.26 13.25 17.07
N GLY A 158 -14.51 13.17 17.50
CA GLY A 158 -15.24 11.90 17.61
C GLY A 158 -14.80 10.98 18.75
N LYS A 159 -14.84 9.67 18.48
CA LYS A 159 -14.61 8.61 19.47
C LYS A 159 -13.13 8.30 19.61
N LYS A 160 -12.75 7.76 20.77
CA LYS A 160 -11.41 7.21 20.99
C LYS A 160 -11.19 6.04 20.01
N VAL A 161 -10.04 6.04 19.34
CA VAL A 161 -9.67 4.99 18.39
C VAL A 161 -9.44 3.68 19.13
N ASN A 162 -9.96 2.60 18.56
CA ASN A 162 -9.70 1.26 19.04
C ASN A 162 -8.36 0.77 18.46
N ALA A 163 -7.31 0.82 19.28
CA ALA A 163 -5.97 0.39 18.88
C ALA A 163 -5.95 -1.06 18.37
N LYS A 164 -6.67 -1.99 19.02
CA LYS A 164 -6.72 -3.39 18.59
C LYS A 164 -7.34 -3.57 17.21
N ALA A 165 -8.40 -2.81 16.92
CA ALA A 165 -9.04 -2.86 15.60
C ALA A 165 -8.10 -2.29 14.51
N LEU A 166 -7.34 -1.24 14.85
CA LEU A 166 -6.35 -0.65 13.96
C LEU A 166 -5.18 -1.60 13.69
N GLU A 167 -4.63 -2.20 14.76
CA GLU A 167 -3.58 -3.22 14.68
C GLU A 167 -4.03 -4.41 13.84
N LYS A 168 -5.27 -4.87 14.00
CA LYS A 168 -5.85 -5.95 13.19
C LYS A 168 -5.83 -5.60 11.69
N LEU A 169 -6.29 -4.41 11.31
CA LEU A 169 -6.26 -3.97 9.90
C LEU A 169 -4.84 -3.94 9.34
N VAL A 170 -3.86 -3.48 10.13
CA VAL A 170 -2.45 -3.44 9.73
C VAL A 170 -1.88 -4.84 9.57
N VAL A 171 -2.16 -5.76 10.50
CA VAL A 171 -1.71 -7.16 10.42
C VAL A 171 -2.30 -7.85 9.20
N GLU A 172 -3.61 -7.71 8.96
CA GLU A 172 -4.28 -8.31 7.81
C GLU A 172 -3.68 -7.79 6.51
N GLN A 173 -3.58 -6.47 6.35
CA GLN A 173 -2.98 -5.89 5.15
C GLN A 173 -1.53 -6.32 4.92
N PHE A 174 -0.71 -6.36 5.97
CA PHE A 174 0.68 -6.80 5.88
C PHE A 174 0.76 -8.27 5.49
N ARG A 175 0.00 -9.13 6.17
CA ARG A 175 0.00 -10.58 5.94
C ARG A 175 -0.43 -10.90 4.51
N ASP A 176 -1.57 -10.37 4.06
CA ASP A 176 -2.12 -10.69 2.74
C ASP A 176 -1.14 -10.29 1.62
N ARG A 177 -0.47 -9.14 1.78
CA ARG A 177 0.59 -8.68 0.86
C ARG A 177 1.82 -9.60 0.92
N SER A 178 2.28 -9.94 2.12
CA SER A 178 3.47 -10.79 2.29
C SER A 178 3.27 -12.21 1.79
N GLU A 179 2.08 -12.78 1.98
CA GLU A 179 1.72 -14.12 1.47
C GLU A 179 1.66 -14.14 -0.06
N ALA A 180 1.04 -13.13 -0.68
CA ALA A 180 1.01 -13.00 -2.14
C ALA A 180 2.43 -12.94 -2.74
N VAL A 181 3.28 -12.06 -2.19
CA VAL A 181 4.67 -11.91 -2.64
C VAL A 181 5.47 -13.20 -2.44
N ALA A 182 5.34 -13.85 -1.27
CA ALA A 182 6.06 -15.08 -0.98
C ALA A 182 5.67 -16.24 -1.92
N ALA A 183 4.37 -16.35 -2.23
CA ALA A 183 3.87 -17.35 -3.17
C ALA A 183 4.44 -17.15 -4.57
N GLU A 184 4.39 -15.91 -5.09
CA GLU A 184 4.90 -15.57 -6.43
C GLU A 184 6.42 -15.73 -6.53
N ILE A 185 7.19 -15.26 -5.53
CA ILE A 185 8.65 -15.46 -5.47
C ILE A 185 8.98 -16.96 -5.43
N GLY A 186 8.25 -17.74 -4.64
CA GLY A 186 8.46 -19.19 -4.53
C GLY A 186 8.23 -19.92 -5.85
N GLU A 187 7.19 -19.53 -6.60
CA GLU A 187 6.92 -20.04 -7.94
C GLU A 187 8.05 -19.68 -8.91
N LEU A 188 8.43 -18.42 -9.00
CA LEU A 188 9.50 -17.93 -9.89
C LEU A 188 10.87 -18.57 -9.57
N ALA A 189 11.18 -18.79 -8.30
CA ALA A 189 12.40 -19.46 -7.87
C ALA A 189 12.41 -20.94 -8.32
N ARG A 190 11.29 -21.65 -8.15
CA ARG A 190 11.14 -23.05 -8.59
C ARG A 190 11.25 -23.21 -10.10
N GLU A 191 10.83 -22.19 -10.86
CA GLU A 191 10.98 -22.13 -12.31
C GLU A 191 12.40 -21.70 -12.77
N GLY A 192 13.32 -21.40 -11.85
CA GLY A 192 14.66 -20.94 -12.18
C GLY A 192 14.67 -19.56 -12.85
N LYS A 193 13.66 -18.72 -12.56
CA LYS A 193 13.54 -17.37 -13.10
C LYS A 193 14.25 -16.31 -12.24
N ILE A 194 14.64 -16.63 -11.01
CA ILE A 194 15.34 -15.70 -10.11
C ILE A 194 16.83 -16.04 -10.05
N GLY A 195 17.68 -15.07 -10.36
CA GLY A 195 19.13 -15.18 -10.20
C GLY A 195 19.55 -15.17 -8.72
N LYS A 196 20.69 -15.79 -8.43
CA LYS A 196 21.21 -15.95 -7.05
C LYS A 196 21.44 -14.61 -6.34
N ASP A 197 21.87 -13.60 -7.08
CA ASP A 197 22.21 -12.27 -6.57
C ASP A 197 21.17 -11.21 -6.98
N ALA A 198 19.94 -11.65 -7.28
CA ALA A 198 18.88 -10.76 -7.74
C ALA A 198 18.56 -9.71 -6.67
N LYS A 199 18.48 -8.45 -7.10
CA LYS A 199 18.16 -7.31 -6.24
C LYS A 199 16.67 -7.03 -6.27
N ILE A 200 16.12 -6.66 -5.13
CA ILE A 200 14.71 -6.30 -5.01
C ILE A 200 14.54 -4.81 -5.32
N PHE A 201 13.50 -4.48 -6.08
CA PHE A 201 13.06 -3.12 -6.36
C PHE A 201 11.57 -2.98 -6.05
N ARG A 202 11.16 -1.78 -5.67
CA ARG A 202 9.76 -1.36 -5.63
C ARG A 202 9.45 -0.57 -6.89
N THR A 203 8.20 -0.57 -7.33
CA THR A 203 7.78 0.31 -8.41
C THR A 203 7.33 1.67 -7.90
N MET A 204 7.34 2.65 -8.80
CA MET A 204 6.58 3.88 -8.71
C MET A 204 5.38 3.77 -9.69
N PRO A 205 4.23 3.23 -9.24
CA PRO A 205 3.06 3.02 -10.10
C PRO A 205 2.57 4.30 -10.77
N GLY A 206 1.87 4.15 -11.89
CA GLY A 206 1.20 5.24 -12.62
C GLY A 206 2.10 6.37 -13.12
N LYS A 207 3.41 6.13 -13.25
CA LYS A 207 4.28 7.00 -14.03
C LYS A 207 3.91 6.80 -15.50
N LYS A 208 3.19 7.76 -16.10
CA LYS A 208 3.01 7.82 -17.57
C LYS A 208 4.42 7.90 -18.19
N GLN A 209 4.73 6.98 -19.11
CA GLN A 209 5.89 7.15 -20.01
C GLN A 209 5.69 8.38 -20.89
#